data_AF-A0A268TJ21-F1
#
_entry.id   AF-A0A268TJ21-F1
#
_cell.length_a   1.000
_cell.length_b   1.000
_cell.length_c   1.000
_cell.angle_alpha   90.00
_cell.angle_beta   90.00
_cell.angle_gamma   90.00
#
_symmetry.space_group_name_H-M   'P 1'
#
loop_
_entity.id
_entity.type
_entity.pdbx_description
1 polymer ?
#
loop_
_entity_poly.entity_id
_entity_poly.type
_entity_poly.pdbx_seq_one_letter_code
_entity_poly.pdbx_strand_id
1 'polypeptide(L)'
;MRQAFSMIEMVFVIVIIGIIAAIAIPKLSITRGDAQYVAVQSDIQTILSAIQTKALTEDIDFATLNGDFIFETAGLNPTRWIATPTGVRLAKNGAIDTANDCVRIDFANDMLEFSIGGVVTSALCKKLAKIYTKKVSIPLNNGSINF
;
A
#
# COMPACT_ATOMS: atom_id res chain seq x y z
N MET A 1 -22.63 7.11 52.15
CA MET A 1 -23.66 6.42 51.36
C MET A 1 -23.15 6.33 49.92
N ARG A 2 -22.93 5.13 49.37
CA ARG A 2 -22.52 4.97 47.96
C ARG A 2 -23.77 5.03 47.11
N GLN A 3 -23.87 6.01 46.21
CA GLN A 3 -24.94 6.05 45.24
C GLN A 3 -24.70 4.96 44.20
N ALA A 4 -25.61 4.00 44.11
CA ALA A 4 -25.63 3.03 43.03
C ALA A 4 -26.32 3.67 41.83
N PHE A 5 -25.78 3.42 40.64
CA PHE A 5 -26.36 3.85 39.37
C PHE A 5 -27.75 3.22 39.20
N SER A 6 -28.72 3.98 38.73
CA SER A 6 -30.08 3.47 38.53
C SER A 6 -30.15 2.54 37.32
N MET A 7 -31.00 1.51 37.39
CA MET A 7 -31.24 0.62 36.25
C MET A 7 -31.70 1.41 35.01
N ILE A 8 -32.47 2.48 35.19
CA ILE A 8 -32.95 3.31 34.07
C ILE A 8 -31.81 4.08 33.39
N GLU A 9 -30.82 4.53 34.16
CA GLU A 9 -29.67 5.26 33.63
C GLU A 9 -28.80 4.31 32.80
N MET A 10 -28.65 3.05 33.23
CA MET A 10 -27.93 2.03 32.47
C MET A 10 -28.60 1.73 31.12
N VAL A 11 -29.94 1.62 31.10
CA VAL A 11 -30.70 1.40 29.86
C VAL A 11 -30.54 2.59 28.91
N PHE A 12 -30.62 3.82 29.41
CA PHE A 12 -30.48 5.02 28.57
C PHE A 12 -29.09 5.09 27.91
N VAL A 13 -28.03 4.76 28.65
CA VAL A 13 -26.66 4.71 28.12
C VAL A 13 -26.53 3.66 27.01
N ILE A 14 -27.08 2.46 27.19
CA ILE A 14 -27.03 1.40 26.17
C ILE A 14 -27.76 1.82 24.89
N VAL A 15 -28.94 2.46 25.03
CA VAL A 15 -29.71 2.96 23.88
C VAL A 15 -28.93 4.02 23.11
N ILE A 16 -28.32 4.99 23.81
CA ILE A 16 -27.51 6.03 23.16
C ILE A 16 -26.31 5.42 22.42
N ILE A 17 -25.56 4.52 23.07
CA ILE A 17 -24.42 3.85 22.44
C ILE A 17 -24.88 3.06 21.21
N GLY A 18 -26.04 2.41 21.27
CA GLY A 18 -26.64 1.69 20.13
C GLY A 18 -26.92 2.59 18.93
N ILE A 19 -27.50 3.78 19.15
CA ILE A 19 -27.79 4.74 18.08
C ILE A 19 -26.49 5.26 17.44
N ILE A 20 -25.51 5.65 18.27
CA ILE A 20 -24.24 6.17 17.79
C ILE A 20 -23.48 5.10 17.00
N ALA A 21 -23.44 3.87 17.51
CA ALA A 21 -22.76 2.75 16.84
C ALA A 21 -23.36 2.45 15.46
N ALA A 22 -24.69 2.46 15.33
CA ALA A 22 -25.38 2.21 14.06
C ALA A 22 -24.98 3.21 12.95
N ILE A 23 -24.74 4.48 13.30
CA ILE A 23 -24.36 5.51 12.33
C ILE A 23 -22.83 5.54 12.10
N ALA A 24 -22.04 5.30 13.14
CA ALA A 24 -20.58 5.41 13.07
C ALA A 24 -19.91 4.24 12.36
N ILE A 25 -20.35 3.00 12.61
CA ILE A 25 -19.71 1.77 12.08
C ILE A 25 -19.65 1.76 10.53
N PRO A 26 -20.74 2.05 9.79
CA PRO A 26 -20.70 2.03 8.33
C PRO A 26 -19.73 3.06 7.75
N LYS A 27 -19.69 4.26 8.34
CA LYS A 27 -18.80 5.34 7.90
C LYS A 27 -17.33 4.97 8.05
N LEU A 28 -16.95 4.37 9.19
CA LEU A 28 -15.57 3.96 9.46
C LEU A 28 -15.07 2.86 8.52
N SER A 29 -15.95 1.97 8.08
CA SER A 29 -15.56 0.91 7.13
C SER A 29 -15.23 1.46 5.75
N ILE A 30 -15.99 2.45 5.28
CA ILE A 30 -15.76 3.07 3.96
C ILE A 30 -14.49 3.91 4.00
N THR A 31 -14.32 4.76 5.02
CA THR A 31 -13.16 5.64 5.14
C THR A 31 -11.86 4.86 5.32
N ARG A 32 -11.88 3.70 5.98
CA ARG A 32 -10.69 2.82 6.08
C ARG A 32 -10.24 2.32 4.70
N GLY A 33 -11.17 1.86 3.86
CA GLY A 33 -10.85 1.37 2.52
C GLY A 33 -10.27 2.48 1.62
N ASP A 34 -10.82 3.69 1.73
CA ASP A 34 -10.33 4.85 0.99
C ASP A 34 -8.95 5.31 1.50
N ALA A 35 -8.73 5.30 2.81
CA ALA A 35 -7.43 5.59 3.41
C ALA A 35 -6.36 4.59 2.95
N GLN A 36 -6.69 3.30 2.89
CA GLN A 36 -5.78 2.28 2.37
C GLN A 36 -5.43 2.53 0.90
N TYR A 37 -6.43 2.88 0.08
CA TYR A 37 -6.21 3.22 -1.33
C TYR A 37 -5.27 4.41 -1.50
N VAL A 38 -5.52 5.52 -0.79
CA VAL A 38 -4.67 6.72 -0.86
C VAL A 38 -3.25 6.42 -0.38
N ALA A 39 -3.12 5.63 0.70
CA ALA A 39 -1.82 5.29 1.24
C ALA A 39 -1.00 4.42 0.28
N VAL A 40 -1.60 3.39 -0.32
CA VAL A 40 -0.94 2.56 -1.35
C VAL A 40 -0.58 3.40 -2.58
N GLN A 41 -1.48 4.28 -3.03
CA GLN A 41 -1.21 5.17 -4.16
C GLN A 41 0.00 6.09 -3.89
N SER A 42 0.06 6.68 -2.70
CA SER A 42 1.18 7.51 -2.27
C SER A 42 2.49 6.72 -2.26
N ASP A 43 2.48 5.52 -1.67
CA ASP A 43 3.68 4.68 -1.61
C ASP A 43 4.16 4.27 -2.99
N ILE A 44 3.25 3.93 -3.93
CA ILE A 44 3.62 3.63 -5.32
C ILE A 44 4.37 4.82 -5.93
N GLN A 45 3.85 6.04 -5.77
CA GLN A 45 4.52 7.23 -6.28
C GLN A 45 5.89 7.45 -5.64
N THR A 46 5.99 7.26 -4.32
CA THR A 46 7.26 7.33 -3.59
C THR A 46 8.26 6.28 -4.07
N ILE A 47 7.84 5.04 -4.33
CA ILE A 47 8.71 3.99 -4.86
C ILE A 47 9.25 4.39 -6.22
N LEU A 48 8.37 4.78 -7.15
CA LEU A 48 8.78 5.11 -8.51
C LEU A 48 9.75 6.31 -8.52
N SER A 49 9.48 7.35 -7.72
CA SER A 49 10.35 8.53 -7.66
C SER A 49 11.66 8.24 -6.94
N ALA A 50 11.65 7.55 -5.80
CA ALA A 50 12.86 7.26 -5.02
C ALA A 50 13.84 6.41 -5.81
N ILE A 51 13.35 5.36 -6.50
CA ILE A 51 14.19 4.49 -7.32
C ILE A 51 14.72 5.23 -8.53
N GLN A 52 13.88 6.04 -9.20
CA GLN A 52 14.33 6.85 -10.33
C GLN A 52 15.41 7.85 -9.90
N THR A 53 15.22 8.56 -8.78
CA THR A 53 16.23 9.49 -8.27
C THR A 53 17.53 8.79 -7.90
N LYS A 54 17.44 7.61 -7.27
CA LYS A 54 18.63 6.84 -6.91
C LYS A 54 19.39 6.37 -8.15
N ALA A 55 18.69 5.89 -9.18
CA ALA A 55 19.29 5.47 -10.45
C ALA A 55 19.98 6.60 -11.23
N LEU A 56 19.55 7.85 -11.01
CA LEU A 56 20.16 9.02 -11.65
C LEU A 56 21.35 9.59 -10.86
N THR A 57 21.43 9.31 -9.57
CA THR A 57 22.42 9.93 -8.67
C THR A 57 23.59 8.99 -8.38
N GLU A 58 23.36 7.69 -8.39
CA GLU A 58 24.31 6.65 -8.02
C GLU A 58 24.42 5.61 -9.14
N ASP A 59 25.59 4.96 -9.25
CA ASP A 59 25.75 3.81 -10.13
C ASP A 59 25.12 2.59 -9.45
N ILE A 60 24.04 2.08 -10.04
CA ILE A 60 23.30 0.95 -9.48
C ILE A 60 23.89 -0.36 -10.02
N ASP A 61 24.34 -1.22 -9.11
CA ASP A 61 24.66 -2.60 -9.47
C ASP A 61 23.36 -3.41 -9.68
N PHE A 62 23.06 -3.68 -10.95
CA PHE A 62 21.91 -4.47 -11.38
C PHE A 62 21.87 -5.88 -10.77
N ALA A 63 22.99 -6.43 -10.33
CA ALA A 63 23.05 -7.74 -9.67
C ALA A 63 22.47 -7.73 -8.24
N THR A 64 22.35 -6.55 -7.63
CA THR A 64 21.84 -6.36 -6.26
C THR A 64 20.38 -5.94 -6.20
N LEU A 65 19.75 -5.71 -7.37
CA LEU A 65 18.38 -5.24 -7.46
C LEU A 65 17.39 -6.34 -7.02
N ASN A 66 16.72 -6.08 -5.91
CA ASN A 66 15.72 -6.96 -5.33
C ASN A 66 14.64 -6.15 -4.59
N GLY A 67 13.71 -6.85 -3.94
CA GLY A 67 12.67 -6.20 -3.13
C GLY A 67 13.20 -5.41 -1.94
N ASP A 68 14.28 -5.87 -1.32
CA ASP A 68 14.88 -5.21 -0.16
C ASP A 68 15.44 -3.84 -0.55
N PHE A 69 16.08 -3.75 -1.72
CA PHE A 69 16.56 -2.48 -2.27
C PHE A 69 15.43 -1.46 -2.45
N ILE A 70 14.28 -1.88 -2.98
CA ILE A 70 13.10 -1.01 -3.10
C ILE A 70 12.57 -0.62 -1.73
N PHE A 71 12.48 -1.59 -0.84
CA PHE A 71 11.94 -1.42 0.50
C PHE A 71 12.73 -0.37 1.30
N GLU A 72 14.05 -0.47 1.28
CA GLU A 72 14.96 0.46 1.97
C GLU A 72 15.00 1.82 1.30
N THR A 73 15.14 1.85 -0.04
CA THR A 73 15.27 3.12 -0.78
C THR A 73 14.02 3.98 -0.70
N ALA A 74 12.84 3.37 -0.71
CA ALA A 74 11.57 4.08 -0.61
C ALA A 74 11.05 4.23 0.83
N GLY A 75 11.75 3.69 1.84
CA GLY A 75 11.36 3.76 3.24
C GLY A 75 9.99 3.13 3.53
N LEU A 76 9.73 1.95 2.97
CA LEU A 76 8.41 1.34 3.02
C LEU A 76 8.02 0.84 4.41
N ASN A 77 6.72 0.85 4.69
CA ASN A 77 6.18 0.33 5.94
C ASN A 77 5.98 -1.20 5.87
N PRO A 78 6.61 -2.01 6.75
CA PRO A 78 6.53 -3.48 6.70
C PRO A 78 5.14 -4.04 7.00
N THR A 79 4.23 -3.23 7.56
CA THR A 79 2.83 -3.63 7.77
C THR A 79 2.00 -3.58 6.49
N ARG A 80 2.49 -2.90 5.44
CA ARG A 80 1.79 -2.69 4.17
C ARG A 80 2.53 -3.25 2.97
N TRP A 81 3.86 -3.34 3.04
CA TRP A 81 4.70 -3.84 1.97
C TRP A 81 5.59 -4.96 2.46
N ILE A 82 5.93 -5.86 1.54
CA ILE A 82 6.89 -6.93 1.77
C ILE A 82 7.80 -7.02 0.55
N ALA A 83 9.09 -7.19 0.83
CA ALA A 83 10.09 -7.47 -0.19
C ALA A 83 9.94 -8.90 -0.71
N THR A 84 10.14 -9.06 -2.02
CA THR A 84 10.25 -10.32 -2.73
C THR A 84 11.59 -10.34 -3.47
N PRO A 85 12.05 -11.49 -3.97
CA PRO A 85 13.34 -11.56 -4.67
C PRO A 85 13.46 -10.60 -5.86
N THR A 86 12.34 -10.28 -6.52
CA THR A 86 12.33 -9.43 -7.72
C THR A 86 11.79 -8.03 -7.47
N GLY A 87 11.18 -7.76 -6.30
CA GLY A 87 10.38 -6.56 -6.17
C GLY A 87 9.62 -6.44 -4.86
N VAL A 88 8.54 -5.68 -4.83
CA VAL A 88 7.70 -5.51 -3.63
C VAL A 88 6.25 -5.84 -3.92
N ARG A 89 5.55 -6.31 -2.88
CA ARG A 89 4.12 -6.66 -2.89
C ARG A 89 3.42 -6.07 -1.68
N LEU A 90 2.10 -6.01 -1.74
CA LEU A 90 1.28 -5.66 -0.60
C LEU A 90 1.35 -6.77 0.47
N ALA A 91 1.49 -6.35 1.72
CA ALA A 91 1.65 -7.21 2.87
C ALA A 91 0.47 -7.08 3.83
N LYS A 92 0.21 -8.17 4.54
CA LYS A 92 -0.72 -8.24 5.66
C LYS A 92 -0.17 -9.25 6.67
N ASN A 93 0.01 -8.80 7.91
CA ASN A 93 0.52 -9.63 9.00
C ASN A 93 1.88 -10.28 8.71
N GLY A 94 2.79 -9.55 8.04
CA GLY A 94 4.14 -10.05 7.73
C GLY A 94 4.22 -11.07 6.59
N ALA A 95 3.12 -11.28 5.85
CA ALA A 95 3.09 -12.11 4.65
C ALA A 95 2.42 -11.35 3.50
N ILE A 96 2.51 -11.88 2.27
CA ILE A 96 1.83 -11.32 1.10
C ILE A 96 0.32 -11.31 1.34
N ASP A 97 -0.34 -10.17 1.10
CA ASP A 97 -1.80 -10.06 1.22
C ASP A 97 -2.49 -10.70 0.02
N THR A 98 -2.74 -12.00 0.06
CA THR A 98 -3.35 -12.76 -1.06
C THR A 98 -4.71 -12.22 -1.50
N ALA A 99 -5.42 -11.49 -0.64
CA ALA A 99 -6.70 -10.87 -0.97
C ALA A 99 -6.52 -9.56 -1.77
N ASN A 100 -5.38 -8.89 -1.64
CA ASN A 100 -5.07 -7.60 -2.27
C ASN A 100 -3.78 -7.64 -3.11
N ASP A 101 -3.25 -8.82 -3.44
CA ASP A 101 -2.03 -9.00 -4.23
C ASP A 101 -2.27 -8.68 -5.71
N CYS A 102 -2.43 -7.40 -6.00
CA CYS A 102 -2.61 -6.85 -7.34
C CYS A 102 -1.56 -5.82 -7.71
N VAL A 103 -0.76 -5.33 -6.77
CA VAL A 103 0.31 -4.37 -7.05
C VAL A 103 1.61 -5.11 -7.23
N ARG A 104 2.20 -5.01 -8.43
CA ARG A 104 3.51 -5.57 -8.73
C ARG A 104 4.45 -4.47 -9.13
N ILE A 105 5.50 -4.29 -8.34
CA ILE A 105 6.64 -3.44 -8.66
C ILE A 105 7.84 -4.37 -8.62
N ASP A 106 8.43 -4.65 -9.78
CA ASP A 106 9.52 -5.59 -9.94
C ASP A 106 10.64 -5.01 -10.78
N PHE A 107 11.84 -5.49 -10.55
CA PHE A 107 12.95 -5.33 -11.48
C PHE A 107 12.89 -6.43 -12.54
N ALA A 108 12.95 -6.04 -13.81
CA ALA A 108 13.05 -6.96 -14.93
C ALA A 108 13.83 -6.31 -16.07
N ASN A 109 14.84 -7.02 -16.61
CA ASN A 109 15.63 -6.56 -17.76
C ASN A 109 16.18 -5.13 -17.59
N ASP A 110 16.78 -4.82 -16.45
CA ASP A 110 17.33 -3.50 -16.10
C ASP A 110 16.29 -2.36 -16.09
N MET A 111 15.02 -2.72 -15.98
CA MET A 111 13.90 -1.79 -15.83
C MET A 111 13.18 -2.03 -14.50
N LEU A 112 12.69 -0.94 -13.90
CA LEU A 112 11.68 -1.00 -12.87
C LEU A 112 10.31 -1.06 -13.55
N GLU A 113 9.58 -2.14 -13.32
CA GLU A 113 8.28 -2.40 -13.90
C GLU A 113 7.19 -2.32 -12.83
N PHE A 114 6.25 -1.40 -13.02
CA PHE A 114 5.04 -1.31 -12.23
C PHE A 114 3.84 -1.77 -13.04
N SER A 115 3.04 -2.67 -12.47
CA SER A 115 1.78 -3.09 -13.06
C SER A 115 0.75 -3.40 -11.98
N ILE A 116 -0.52 -3.21 -12.35
CA ILE A 116 -1.64 -3.76 -11.59
C ILE A 116 -2.06 -5.07 -12.26
N GLY A 117 -1.82 -6.20 -11.60
CA GLY A 117 -2.12 -7.53 -12.11
C GLY A 117 -2.12 -8.60 -11.01
N GLY A 118 -2.93 -9.65 -11.16
CA GLY A 118 -3.15 -10.66 -10.13
C GLY A 118 -4.61 -10.76 -9.70
N VAL A 119 -4.86 -10.86 -8.38
CA VAL A 119 -6.20 -10.99 -7.80
C VAL A 119 -6.90 -9.62 -7.75
N VAL A 120 -7.70 -9.31 -8.77
CA VAL A 120 -8.48 -8.05 -8.89
C VAL A 120 -9.89 -8.13 -8.26
N THR A 121 -10.11 -9.04 -7.32
CA THR A 121 -11.44 -9.24 -6.73
C THR A 121 -11.76 -8.20 -5.64
N SER A 122 -10.76 -7.69 -4.93
CA SER A 122 -10.93 -6.75 -3.83
C SER A 122 -11.31 -5.33 -4.29
N ALA A 123 -11.96 -4.58 -3.40
CA ALA A 123 -12.34 -3.20 -3.66
C ALA A 123 -11.12 -2.29 -3.93
N LEU A 124 -10.02 -2.52 -3.21
CA LEU A 124 -8.76 -1.80 -3.39
C LEU A 124 -8.19 -2.03 -4.79
N CYS A 125 -8.04 -3.29 -5.19
CA CYS A 125 -7.46 -3.66 -6.48
C CYS A 125 -8.31 -3.21 -7.66
N LYS A 126 -9.65 -3.25 -7.53
CA LYS A 126 -10.57 -2.68 -8.53
C LYS A 126 -10.40 -1.18 -8.70
N LYS A 127 -10.18 -0.44 -7.61
CA LYS A 127 -9.93 1.01 -7.68
C LYS A 127 -8.59 1.30 -8.36
N LEU A 128 -7.53 0.60 -7.97
CA LEU A 128 -6.19 0.76 -8.57
C LEU A 128 -6.19 0.40 -10.07
N ALA A 129 -6.82 -0.70 -10.46
CA ALA A 129 -6.87 -1.14 -11.85
C ALA A 129 -7.63 -0.18 -12.78
N LYS A 130 -8.59 0.59 -12.27
CA LYS A 130 -9.28 1.62 -13.05
C LYS A 130 -8.38 2.81 -13.40
N ILE A 131 -7.39 3.09 -12.56
CA ILE A 131 -6.51 4.26 -12.69
C ILE A 131 -5.24 3.86 -13.44
N TYR A 132 -4.64 2.75 -13.05
CA TYR A 132 -3.43 2.21 -13.65
C TYR A 132 -3.79 1.12 -14.66
N THR A 133 -4.17 1.55 -15.86
CA THR A 133 -4.62 0.66 -16.95
C THR A 133 -3.48 0.11 -17.80
N LYS A 134 -2.28 0.68 -17.67
CA LYS A 134 -1.09 0.28 -18.43
C LYS A 134 0.05 -0.02 -17.48
N LYS A 135 0.90 -0.97 -17.89
CA LYS A 135 2.20 -1.21 -17.28
C LYS A 135 3.10 0.01 -17.48
N VAL A 136 3.79 0.41 -16.43
CA VAL A 136 4.82 1.44 -16.45
C VAL A 136 6.17 0.75 -16.38
N SER A 137 7.07 1.06 -17.30
CA SER A 137 8.46 0.61 -17.27
C SER A 137 9.38 1.81 -17.24
N ILE A 138 10.27 1.85 -16.26
CA ILE A 138 11.26 2.92 -16.07
C ILE A 138 12.63 2.29 -16.29
N PRO A 139 13.39 2.70 -17.32
CA PRO A 139 14.76 2.23 -17.50
C PRO A 139 15.63 2.77 -16.37
N LEU A 140 16.44 1.88 -15.79
CA LEU A 140 17.39 2.24 -14.73
C LEU A 140 18.80 2.50 -15.26
N ASN A 141 19.03 2.18 -16.54
CA ASN A 141 20.25 2.55 -17.22
C ASN A 141 20.31 4.08 -17.33
N ASN A 142 21.29 4.66 -16.65
CA ASN A 142 21.70 6.03 -16.84
C ASN A 142 22.25 6.12 -18.27
N GLY A 143 21.38 6.44 -19.23
CA GLY A 143 21.78 6.74 -20.58
C GLY A 143 22.83 7.84 -20.49
N SER A 144 24.09 7.43 -20.55
CA SER A 144 25.28 8.22 -20.39
C SER A 144 25.10 9.53 -21.15
N ILE A 145 24.78 10.59 -20.42
CA ILE A 145 24.92 11.95 -20.92
C ILE A 145 26.43 12.18 -20.92
N ASN A 146 27.10 11.62 -21.93
CA ASN A 146 28.47 11.95 -22.24
C ASN A 146 28.45 13.43 -22.65
N PHE A 147 28.93 14.29 -21.76
CA PHE A 147 29.31 15.66 -22.12
C PHE A 147 30.51 15.65 -23.07
#